data_AF-A0A815VCV1-F1
#
_entry.id   AF-A0A815VCV1-F1
#
_cell.length_a   1.000
_cell.length_b   1.000
_cell.length_c   1.000
_cell.angle_alpha   90.00
_cell.angle_beta   90.00
_cell.angle_gamma   90.00
#
_symmetry.space_group_name_H-M   'P 1'
#
loop_
_entity.id
_entity.type
_entity.pdbx_description
1 polymer ?
#
loop_
_entity_poly.entity_id
_entity_poly.type
_entity_poly.pdbx_seq_one_letter_code
_entity_poly.pdbx_strand_id
1 'polypeptide(L)'
;IQSTDGTNIKGPLKYLRKNTLAITIVPRQQSKEWKQSHSVTSSTIQATIESSSLNKVESTTTTTTICGSSCLNQSWIDSSGVIAFWQFENSFEDSTNVYNGTSSSQAPTFVQGYVGQAASFNASLKTSIYTSFIPLNNISFTVDAWIKQNAEPNPTDYSIVGLCPSSTIDNCLHINIRSKKYYFAFYSDDLQSVTTASLNRWTHVAFVFYASIRKQMIYINGVLDQSRTASGVLKASSGNFTIGTNLRVRTPNNSFQGYIDQLSINGRVKSSCEILEIATLSGHFKFDVASPLSDSGPNSITSIASNYLIISGHKNQAISFSGASTSYYQVSNVASFGTTNQSFSISFWIQPQIL
;
A
#
# COMPACT_ATOMS: atom_id res chain seq x y z
N ILE A 1 7.96 2.58 -27.99
CA ILE A 1 6.66 3.01 -28.54
C ILE A 1 6.95 3.59 -29.91
N GLN A 2 6.60 2.87 -30.99
CA GLN A 2 6.77 3.34 -32.37
C GLN A 2 5.62 4.29 -32.72
N SER A 3 5.92 5.38 -33.41
CA SER A 3 4.91 6.27 -34.00
C SER A 3 4.58 5.80 -35.42
N THR A 4 3.32 5.93 -35.81
CA THR A 4 2.79 5.53 -37.12
C THR A 4 2.78 6.67 -38.14
N ASP A 5 3.60 7.69 -37.93
CA ASP A 5 3.76 8.85 -38.79
C ASP A 5 5.24 9.13 -38.94
N GLY A 6 5.81 8.73 -40.09
CA GLY A 6 7.24 8.75 -40.40
C GLY A 6 7.90 10.14 -40.47
N THR A 7 7.71 11.00 -39.49
CA THR A 7 8.41 12.26 -39.30
C THR A 7 9.34 12.16 -38.08
N ASN A 8 10.65 12.12 -38.36
CA ASN A 8 11.69 12.18 -37.35
C ASN A 8 11.70 13.55 -36.66
N ILE A 9 11.19 13.65 -35.44
CA ILE A 9 11.43 14.81 -34.57
C ILE A 9 12.71 14.52 -33.77
N LYS A 10 13.84 15.06 -34.24
CA LYS A 10 15.09 15.12 -33.47
C LYS A 10 15.01 16.27 -32.46
N GLY A 11 14.87 15.93 -31.18
CA GLY A 11 15.07 16.83 -30.04
C GLY A 11 15.78 16.06 -28.91
N PRO A 12 16.58 16.73 -28.06
CA PRO A 12 17.41 16.03 -27.09
C PRO A 12 16.52 15.34 -26.04
N LEU A 13 16.48 14.00 -26.10
CA LEU A 13 16.01 13.16 -25.01
C LEU A 13 16.92 13.40 -23.80
N LYS A 14 16.51 14.32 -22.92
CA LYS A 14 17.08 14.36 -21.56
C LYS A 14 16.64 13.07 -20.87
N TYR A 15 17.63 12.28 -20.47
CA TYR A 15 17.47 11.05 -19.70
C TYR A 15 16.57 11.30 -18.49
N LEU A 16 15.29 10.92 -18.58
CA LEU A 16 14.44 10.76 -17.41
C LEU A 16 14.98 9.54 -16.64
N ARG A 17 15.29 9.73 -15.35
CA ARG A 17 15.64 8.61 -14.48
C ARG A 17 14.45 7.65 -14.40
N LYS A 18 14.72 6.35 -14.24
CA LYS A 18 13.69 5.33 -13.96
C LYS A 18 12.77 5.84 -12.83
N ASN A 19 11.46 5.72 -12.99
CA ASN A 19 10.41 6.07 -12.01
C ASN A 19 10.06 7.57 -11.89
N THR A 20 10.21 8.35 -12.96
CA THR A 20 9.77 9.75 -13.02
C THR A 20 8.52 9.88 -13.90
N LEU A 21 7.44 10.49 -13.39
CA LEU A 21 6.32 10.96 -14.21
C LEU A 21 6.44 12.48 -14.38
N ALA A 22 6.65 12.91 -15.62
CA ALA A 22 6.60 14.32 -16.00
C ALA A 22 5.35 14.56 -16.85
N ILE A 23 4.46 15.43 -16.39
CA ILE A 23 3.31 15.86 -17.19
C ILE A 23 3.78 17.05 -18.04
N THR A 24 4.05 16.81 -19.33
CA THR A 24 4.29 17.86 -20.31
C THR A 24 3.04 18.00 -21.18
N ILE A 25 2.30 19.10 -20.99
CA ILE A 25 1.12 19.40 -21.82
C ILE A 25 1.63 20.07 -23.11
N VAL A 26 1.58 19.32 -24.22
CA VAL A 26 1.83 19.88 -25.57
C VAL A 26 0.47 20.30 -26.14
N PRO A 27 0.32 21.52 -26.72
CA PRO A 27 -0.97 21.99 -27.19
C PRO A 27 -1.48 21.12 -28.36
N ARG A 28 -2.73 20.64 -28.26
CA ARG A 28 -3.51 20.18 -29.42
C ARG A 28 -4.89 20.85 -29.36
N GLN A 29 -5.33 21.41 -30.49
CA GLN A 29 -6.59 22.13 -30.61
C GLN A 29 -7.79 21.26 -30.20
N GLN A 30 -8.55 21.68 -29.17
CA GLN A 30 -10.02 21.88 -29.20
C GLN A 30 -10.68 21.96 -27.79
N SER A 31 -11.62 22.92 -27.67
CA SER A 31 -12.73 23.11 -26.71
C SER A 31 -12.45 23.47 -25.22
N LYS A 32 -13.26 24.42 -24.70
CA LYS A 32 -13.22 25.06 -23.37
C LYS A 32 -14.02 24.29 -22.29
N GLU A 33 -13.89 22.97 -22.22
CA GLU A 33 -14.63 22.15 -21.24
C GLU A 33 -13.69 21.29 -20.40
N TRP A 34 -14.03 21.09 -19.13
CA TRP A 34 -13.36 20.11 -18.28
C TRP A 34 -13.67 18.71 -18.82
N LYS A 35 -12.64 18.01 -19.30
CA LYS A 35 -12.76 16.64 -19.79
C LYS A 35 -12.13 15.68 -18.78
N GLN A 36 -12.81 14.60 -18.49
CA GLN A 36 -12.24 13.47 -17.75
C GLN A 36 -11.41 12.62 -18.71
N SER A 37 -10.11 12.49 -18.46
CA SER A 37 -9.26 11.58 -19.24
C SER A 37 -9.36 10.17 -18.65
N HIS A 38 -9.70 9.19 -19.48
CA HIS A 38 -9.61 7.77 -19.17
C HIS A 38 -8.56 7.15 -20.09
N SER A 39 -7.44 6.69 -19.57
CA SER A 39 -6.54 5.81 -20.31
C SER A 39 -6.99 4.36 -20.11
N VAL A 40 -7.84 3.87 -21.00
CA VAL A 40 -8.15 2.44 -21.13
C VAL A 40 -7.37 1.90 -22.31
N THR A 41 -6.28 1.16 -22.08
CA THR A 41 -5.75 0.26 -23.11
C THR A 41 -6.50 -1.06 -23.02
N SER A 42 -7.66 -1.15 -23.69
CA SER A 42 -8.25 -2.43 -24.05
C SER A 42 -8.00 -2.66 -25.54
N SER A 43 -7.15 -3.62 -25.89
CA SER A 43 -7.07 -4.12 -27.26
C SER A 43 -8.36 -4.87 -27.58
N THR A 44 -9.24 -4.25 -28.39
CA THR A 44 -10.40 -4.94 -28.96
C THR A 44 -9.91 -5.72 -30.17
N ILE A 45 -9.81 -7.05 -30.06
CA ILE A 45 -9.70 -7.92 -31.23
C ILE A 45 -11.13 -8.12 -31.74
N GLN A 46 -11.51 -7.43 -32.82
CA GLN A 46 -12.66 -7.84 -33.61
C GLN A 46 -12.24 -9.02 -34.50
N ALA A 47 -12.65 -10.22 -34.11
CA ALA A 47 -12.66 -11.37 -35.01
C ALA A 47 -14.10 -11.55 -35.52
N THR A 48 -14.32 -11.17 -36.78
CA THR A 48 -15.51 -11.56 -37.54
C THR A 48 -15.20 -12.91 -38.18
N ILE A 49 -15.84 -13.99 -37.74
CA ILE A 49 -15.88 -15.26 -38.48
C ILE A 49 -17.32 -15.78 -38.47
N GLU A 50 -17.75 -16.15 -39.67
CA GLU A 50 -19.09 -16.55 -40.08
C GLU A 50 -19.59 -17.86 -39.43
N SER A 51 -20.91 -18.00 -39.45
CA SER A 51 -21.69 -19.11 -38.91
C SER A 51 -21.30 -20.49 -39.45
N SER A 52 -21.09 -21.46 -38.55
CA SER A 52 -21.83 -22.74 -38.53
C SER A 52 -21.35 -23.68 -37.41
N SER A 53 -22.30 -24.43 -36.88
CA SER A 53 -22.20 -25.56 -35.94
C SER A 53 -22.16 -25.26 -34.42
N LEU A 54 -23.22 -25.72 -33.77
CA LEU A 54 -23.48 -25.79 -32.34
C LEU A 54 -22.49 -26.74 -31.64
N ASN A 55 -21.89 -26.32 -30.52
CA ASN A 55 -22.13 -26.89 -29.19
C ASN A 55 -21.07 -26.45 -28.16
N LYS A 56 -21.55 -26.28 -26.93
CA LYS A 56 -20.82 -26.01 -25.67
C LYS A 56 -20.51 -24.54 -25.39
N VAL A 57 -21.53 -23.81 -24.93
CA VAL A 57 -21.33 -22.58 -24.13
C VAL A 57 -20.91 -23.03 -22.73
N GLU A 58 -19.60 -23.10 -22.48
CA GLU A 58 -19.11 -22.98 -21.11
C GLU A 58 -19.35 -21.53 -20.69
N SER A 59 -20.32 -21.32 -19.79
CA SER A 59 -20.50 -20.01 -19.16
C SER A 59 -19.32 -19.77 -18.23
N THR A 60 -18.25 -19.18 -18.76
CA THR A 60 -17.28 -18.49 -17.93
C THR A 60 -17.99 -17.27 -17.37
N THR A 61 -18.46 -17.37 -16.13
CA THR A 61 -18.85 -16.21 -15.33
C THR A 61 -17.57 -15.42 -15.07
N THR A 62 -17.22 -14.55 -16.01
CA THR A 62 -16.28 -13.48 -15.73
C THR A 62 -16.99 -12.58 -14.74
N THR A 63 -16.75 -12.77 -13.44
CA THR A 63 -17.08 -11.76 -12.44
C THR A 63 -16.24 -10.53 -12.79
N THR A 64 -16.81 -9.63 -13.59
CA THR A 64 -16.43 -8.23 -13.61
C THR A 64 -16.71 -7.68 -12.23
N THR A 65 -15.74 -7.83 -11.32
CA THR A 65 -15.67 -7.01 -10.12
C THR A 65 -15.50 -5.58 -10.61
N ILE A 66 -16.60 -4.84 -10.66
CA ILE A 66 -16.57 -3.40 -10.89
C ILE A 66 -15.69 -2.83 -9.77
N CYS A 67 -14.53 -2.27 -10.12
CA CYS A 67 -13.73 -1.54 -9.15
C CYS A 67 -14.57 -0.40 -8.57
N GLY A 68 -14.72 -0.38 -7.25
CA GLY A 68 -14.87 0.87 -6.50
C GLY A 68 -16.24 1.53 -6.43
N SER A 69 -17.34 0.96 -6.93
CA SER A 69 -18.67 1.61 -6.76
C SER A 69 -19.09 1.77 -5.29
N SER A 70 -18.57 0.93 -4.38
CA SER A 70 -18.78 1.09 -2.92
C SER A 70 -17.85 2.13 -2.27
N CYS A 71 -16.76 2.54 -2.93
CA CYS A 71 -15.76 3.45 -2.37
C CYS A 71 -15.94 4.90 -2.82
N LEU A 72 -16.78 5.16 -3.84
CA LEU A 72 -17.06 6.51 -4.35
C LEU A 72 -17.61 7.49 -3.29
N ASN A 73 -18.19 6.97 -2.20
CA ASN A 73 -18.71 7.74 -1.07
C ASN A 73 -17.97 7.49 0.26
N GLN A 74 -16.90 6.69 0.25
CA GLN A 74 -16.09 6.38 1.43
C GLN A 74 -14.61 6.47 1.05
N SER A 75 -14.06 7.68 1.10
CA SER A 75 -12.62 7.89 0.94
C SER A 75 -12.21 9.27 1.42
N TRP A 76 -11.68 9.30 2.63
CA TRP A 76 -10.40 9.93 2.93
C TRP A 76 -9.70 8.95 3.86
N ILE A 77 -8.40 8.65 3.63
CA ILE A 77 -7.59 7.90 4.60
C ILE A 77 -7.77 8.59 5.96
N ASP A 78 -8.51 7.95 6.86
CA ASP A 78 -8.85 8.56 8.13
C ASP A 78 -7.68 8.36 9.09
N SER A 79 -7.00 9.45 9.43
CA SER A 79 -5.91 9.43 10.41
C SER A 79 -6.41 9.31 11.84
N SER A 80 -7.74 9.31 12.07
CA SER A 80 -8.30 9.03 13.38
C SER A 80 -7.97 7.60 13.84
N GLY A 81 -7.69 7.46 15.13
CA GLY A 81 -7.44 6.16 15.74
C GLY A 81 -6.08 5.54 15.42
N VAL A 82 -5.14 6.24 14.78
CA VAL A 82 -3.74 5.79 14.68
C VAL A 82 -3.15 5.72 16.10
N ILE A 83 -2.72 4.54 16.51
CA ILE A 83 -2.06 4.30 17.80
C ILE A 83 -0.54 4.43 17.65
N ALA A 84 0.02 3.85 16.59
CA ALA A 84 1.44 3.90 16.28
C ALA A 84 1.65 3.79 14.77
N PHE A 85 2.68 4.45 14.25
CA PHE A 85 3.04 4.39 12.84
C PHE A 85 4.54 4.53 12.63
N TRP A 86 5.19 3.47 12.14
CA TRP A 86 6.61 3.46 11.83
C TRP A 86 6.82 3.54 10.31
N GLN A 87 7.39 4.65 9.88
CA GLN A 87 7.76 4.86 8.48
C GLN A 87 9.09 4.20 8.12
N PHE A 88 9.98 3.99 9.11
CA PHE A 88 11.34 3.46 8.91
C PHE A 88 12.26 4.33 8.03
N GLU A 89 12.07 5.64 8.09
CA GLU A 89 12.93 6.63 7.43
C GLU A 89 14.18 6.94 8.27
N ASN A 90 15.18 6.05 8.21
CA ASN A 90 16.42 6.11 9.02
C ASN A 90 16.20 6.12 10.54
N SER A 91 15.02 5.69 10.99
CA SER A 91 14.63 5.78 12.40
C SER A 91 13.66 4.66 12.78
N PHE A 92 13.69 4.27 14.05
CA PHE A 92 12.69 3.39 14.66
C PHE A 92 11.65 4.17 15.48
N GLU A 93 11.71 5.49 15.48
CA GLU A 93 10.68 6.33 16.10
C GLU A 93 9.35 6.15 15.37
N ASP A 94 8.25 6.16 16.12
CA ASP A 94 6.92 6.16 15.56
C ASP A 94 6.41 7.60 15.40
N SER A 95 5.54 7.87 14.45
CA SER A 95 5.10 9.24 14.14
C SER A 95 4.24 9.89 15.23
N THR A 96 3.71 9.11 16.18
CA THR A 96 2.98 9.63 17.35
C THR A 96 3.92 9.92 18.53
N ASN A 97 5.16 9.44 18.46
CA ASN A 97 6.20 9.60 19.49
C ASN A 97 5.80 9.01 20.87
N VAL A 98 5.04 7.91 20.87
CA VAL A 98 4.54 7.22 22.08
C VAL A 98 5.10 5.80 22.18
N TYR A 99 5.27 5.14 21.05
CA TYR A 99 5.68 3.75 20.91
C TYR A 99 6.99 3.63 20.13
N ASN A 100 7.92 4.55 20.32
CA ASN A 100 9.23 4.53 19.66
C ASN A 100 9.95 3.18 19.86
N GLY A 101 10.53 2.69 18.76
CA GLY A 101 11.15 1.38 18.70
C GLY A 101 12.57 1.39 19.25
N THR A 102 12.89 0.40 20.09
CA THR A 102 14.25 0.06 20.50
C THR A 102 14.67 -1.22 19.79
N SER A 103 15.83 -1.24 19.14
CA SER A 103 16.31 -2.44 18.45
C SER A 103 16.81 -3.53 19.40
N SER A 104 16.86 -4.77 18.93
CA SER A 104 17.70 -5.82 19.52
C SER A 104 19.19 -5.44 19.53
N SER A 105 20.00 -6.26 20.21
CA SER A 105 21.47 -6.13 20.24
C SER A 105 22.09 -5.98 18.85
N GLN A 106 21.55 -6.68 17.85
CA GLN A 106 21.81 -6.39 16.45
C GLN A 106 20.62 -5.62 15.87
N ALA A 107 20.83 -4.38 15.45
CA ALA A 107 19.77 -3.57 14.88
C ALA A 107 19.43 -4.01 13.44
N PRO A 108 18.14 -3.97 13.05
CA PRO A 108 17.77 -3.91 11.63
C PRO A 108 18.48 -2.73 10.94
N THR A 109 18.79 -2.86 9.66
CA THR A 109 19.35 -1.76 8.86
C THR A 109 18.25 -1.10 8.02
N PHE A 110 18.51 0.09 7.48
CA PHE A 110 17.58 0.75 6.54
C PHE A 110 18.04 0.54 5.10
N VAL A 111 17.09 0.22 4.22
CA VAL A 111 17.32 0.04 2.78
C VAL A 111 16.20 0.71 1.99
N GLN A 112 16.32 0.78 0.66
CA GLN A 112 15.22 1.27 -0.19
C GLN A 112 13.91 0.50 0.07
N GLY A 113 12.89 1.24 0.50
CA GLY A 113 11.58 0.74 0.88
C GLY A 113 10.57 0.67 -0.26
N TYR A 114 9.32 0.41 0.10
CA TYR A 114 8.18 0.66 -0.77
C TYR A 114 7.95 2.17 -0.89
N VAL A 115 7.85 2.87 0.24
CA VAL A 115 7.97 4.33 0.35
C VAL A 115 9.33 4.63 0.97
N GLY A 116 10.12 5.55 0.38
CA GLY A 116 11.41 5.96 0.95
C GLY A 116 12.30 4.79 1.38
N GLN A 117 12.41 4.54 2.68
CA GLN A 117 13.19 3.46 3.26
C GLN A 117 12.37 2.46 4.07
N ALA A 118 12.88 1.23 4.17
CA ALA A 118 12.30 0.15 4.95
C ALA A 118 13.32 -0.39 5.96
N ALA A 119 12.80 -0.94 7.06
CA ALA A 119 13.60 -1.72 8.00
C ALA A 119 13.89 -3.12 7.40
N SER A 120 15.17 -3.49 7.36
CA SER A 120 15.70 -4.76 6.86
C SER A 120 16.02 -5.70 8.02
N PHE A 121 15.24 -6.77 8.13
CA PHE A 121 15.35 -7.79 9.15
C PHE A 121 16.13 -9.01 8.63
N ASN A 122 17.08 -9.47 9.42
CA ASN A 122 17.89 -10.67 9.19
C ASN A 122 17.59 -11.70 10.30
N ALA A 123 17.00 -12.83 9.90
CA ALA A 123 16.59 -13.87 10.83
C ALA A 123 17.78 -14.59 11.47
N SER A 124 18.87 -14.80 10.73
CA SER A 124 20.09 -15.43 11.26
C SER A 124 20.75 -14.59 12.35
N LEU A 125 20.65 -13.26 12.22
CA LEU A 125 21.13 -12.29 13.21
C LEU A 125 20.08 -11.95 14.28
N LYS A 126 18.86 -12.49 14.16
CA LYS A 126 17.72 -12.23 15.06
C LYS A 126 17.46 -10.74 15.27
N THR A 127 17.62 -9.93 14.22
CA THR A 127 17.33 -8.50 14.30
C THR A 127 15.83 -8.30 14.54
N SER A 128 15.47 -7.42 15.45
CA SER A 128 14.08 -7.11 15.80
C SER A 128 13.96 -5.72 16.40
N ILE A 129 12.73 -5.22 16.52
CA ILE A 129 12.42 -3.97 17.21
C ILE A 129 11.42 -4.28 18.32
N TYR A 130 11.59 -3.62 19.47
CA TYR A 130 10.75 -3.72 20.66
C TYR A 130 10.17 -2.35 20.97
N THR A 131 8.94 -2.32 21.43
CA THR A 131 8.32 -1.12 21.99
C THR A 131 7.50 -1.50 23.22
N SER A 132 7.02 -0.49 23.94
CA SER A 132 6.17 -0.67 25.10
C SER A 132 4.86 -1.40 24.73
N PHE A 133 4.09 -1.74 25.75
CA PHE A 133 2.81 -2.42 25.58
C PHE A 133 1.83 -1.54 24.80
N ILE A 134 1.29 -2.07 23.69
CA ILE A 134 0.21 -1.43 22.93
C ILE A 134 -1.13 -2.05 23.38
N PRO A 135 -2.06 -1.27 23.96
CA PRO A 135 -3.30 -1.78 24.55
C PRO A 135 -4.34 -2.17 23.49
N LEU A 136 -4.17 -3.34 22.89
CA LEU A 136 -5.11 -3.93 21.91
C LEU A 136 -6.13 -4.88 22.53
N ASN A 137 -6.14 -5.03 23.86
CA ASN A 137 -7.02 -5.95 24.55
C ASN A 137 -8.49 -5.49 24.53
N ASN A 138 -9.40 -6.40 24.18
CA ASN A 138 -10.86 -6.19 24.14
C ASN A 138 -11.35 -5.06 23.22
N ILE A 139 -10.51 -4.57 22.29
CA ILE A 139 -10.88 -3.51 21.34
C ILE A 139 -10.85 -4.00 19.89
N SER A 140 -11.47 -3.23 19.01
CA SER A 140 -11.28 -3.40 17.58
C SER A 140 -9.99 -2.73 17.14
N PHE A 141 -9.28 -3.31 16.18
CA PHE A 141 -8.03 -2.75 15.69
C PHE A 141 -7.70 -3.19 14.27
N THR A 142 -6.79 -2.47 13.64
CA THR A 142 -6.19 -2.81 12.35
C THR A 142 -4.67 -2.70 12.43
N VAL A 143 -3.97 -3.72 11.98
CA VAL A 143 -2.52 -3.70 11.75
C VAL A 143 -2.25 -3.82 10.26
N ASP A 144 -1.53 -2.88 9.66
CA ASP A 144 -1.19 -2.91 8.25
C ASP A 144 0.25 -2.48 7.98
N ALA A 145 0.85 -3.05 6.94
CA ALA A 145 2.22 -2.74 6.54
C ALA A 145 2.47 -3.17 5.09
N TRP A 146 3.47 -2.54 4.47
CA TRP A 146 4.15 -3.12 3.33
C TRP A 146 5.22 -4.10 3.82
N ILE A 147 5.21 -5.31 3.28
CA ILE A 147 6.19 -6.34 3.60
C ILE A 147 6.80 -6.96 2.35
N LYS A 148 8.07 -7.33 2.42
CA LYS A 148 8.79 -8.06 1.38
C LYS A 148 9.68 -9.11 2.03
N GLN A 149 9.19 -10.34 2.15
CA GLN A 149 9.99 -11.47 2.60
C GLN A 149 11.00 -11.83 1.50
N ASN A 150 12.27 -12.04 1.82
CA ASN A 150 13.31 -12.31 0.81
C ASN A 150 13.91 -13.72 0.88
N ALA A 151 13.74 -14.42 2.01
CA ALA A 151 14.11 -15.82 2.15
C ALA A 151 13.29 -16.49 3.26
N GLU A 152 13.37 -17.82 3.29
CA GLU A 152 12.78 -18.67 4.32
C GLU A 152 13.85 -19.53 5.04
N PRO A 153 14.74 -18.92 5.86
CA PRO A 153 15.80 -19.66 6.55
C PRO A 153 15.33 -20.54 7.72
N ASN A 154 14.10 -20.36 8.22
CA ASN A 154 13.53 -21.08 9.36
C ASN A 154 12.39 -22.05 8.94
N PRO A 155 12.27 -23.24 9.52
CA PRO A 155 11.21 -24.18 9.14
C PRO A 155 9.83 -23.84 9.71
N THR A 156 9.73 -22.84 10.61
CA THR A 156 8.53 -22.55 11.40
C THR A 156 7.86 -21.24 10.99
N ASP A 157 8.08 -20.17 11.74
CA ASP A 157 7.35 -18.92 11.65
C ASP A 157 8.30 -17.78 11.26
N TYR A 158 7.75 -16.76 10.60
CA TYR A 158 8.42 -15.49 10.35
C TYR A 158 7.53 -14.38 10.90
N SER A 159 7.82 -13.91 12.10
CA SER A 159 6.95 -12.99 12.83
C SER A 159 7.07 -11.58 12.27
N ILE A 160 5.99 -11.02 11.75
CA ILE A 160 5.93 -9.63 11.29
C ILE A 160 5.79 -8.74 12.53
N VAL A 161 4.78 -9.01 13.36
CA VAL A 161 4.61 -8.37 14.67
C VAL A 161 4.13 -9.36 15.74
N GLY A 162 4.35 -9.02 17.00
CA GLY A 162 3.95 -9.84 18.13
C GLY A 162 3.64 -9.05 19.40
N LEU A 163 2.61 -9.48 20.14
CA LEU A 163 2.31 -9.07 21.50
C LEU A 163 1.82 -10.29 22.27
N CYS A 164 2.76 -10.95 22.96
CA CYS A 164 2.54 -12.27 23.55
C CYS A 164 3.06 -12.35 24.99
N PRO A 165 2.33 -11.80 25.97
CA PRO A 165 2.67 -11.96 27.38
C PRO A 165 2.56 -13.41 27.86
N SER A 166 1.69 -14.23 27.26
CA SER A 166 1.56 -15.66 27.57
C SER A 166 1.17 -16.48 26.34
N SER A 167 1.52 -17.76 26.33
CA SER A 167 1.16 -18.72 25.26
C SER A 167 -0.16 -19.42 25.60
N THR A 168 -1.22 -18.63 25.80
CA THR A 168 -2.58 -19.13 26.09
C THR A 168 -3.57 -18.53 25.11
N ILE A 169 -4.71 -19.22 24.91
CA ILE A 169 -5.75 -18.77 23.98
C ILE A 169 -6.14 -17.34 24.29
N ASP A 170 -6.28 -16.54 23.24
CA ASP A 170 -6.60 -15.11 23.22
C ASP A 170 -5.54 -14.18 23.83
N ASN A 171 -4.43 -14.67 24.39
CA ASN A 171 -3.47 -13.83 25.13
C ASN A 171 -2.15 -13.60 24.40
N CYS A 172 -2.10 -13.93 23.11
CA CYS A 172 -0.91 -13.72 22.30
C CYS A 172 -1.25 -13.41 20.86
N LEU A 173 -1.13 -12.12 20.52
CA LEU A 173 -1.17 -11.66 19.14
C LEU A 173 0.13 -12.07 18.46
N HIS A 174 0.02 -12.90 17.43
CA HIS A 174 1.13 -13.15 16.52
C HIS A 174 0.65 -13.04 15.08
N ILE A 175 1.22 -12.07 14.37
CA ILE A 175 1.04 -11.89 12.94
C ILE A 175 2.32 -12.37 12.29
N ASN A 176 2.24 -13.47 11.55
CA ASN A 176 3.42 -14.14 11.01
C ASN A 176 3.15 -14.75 9.64
N ILE A 177 4.24 -15.15 8.99
CA ILE A 177 4.20 -16.04 7.83
C ILE A 177 4.57 -17.43 8.32
N ARG A 178 3.81 -18.45 7.95
CA ARG A 178 4.07 -19.87 8.24
C ARG A 178 3.66 -20.69 7.04
N SER A 179 4.51 -21.60 6.58
CA SER A 179 4.24 -22.40 5.37
C SER A 179 3.76 -21.56 4.17
N LYS A 180 4.40 -20.39 3.98
CA LYS A 180 4.06 -19.41 2.93
C LYS A 180 2.65 -18.82 3.01
N LYS A 181 1.99 -18.85 4.17
CA LYS A 181 0.69 -18.21 4.41
C LYS A 181 0.80 -17.17 5.51
N TYR A 182 0.02 -16.10 5.39
CA TYR A 182 -0.12 -15.10 6.42
C TYR A 182 -1.08 -15.62 7.50
N TYR A 183 -0.71 -15.42 8.75
CA TYR A 183 -1.50 -15.78 9.91
C TYR A 183 -1.84 -14.54 10.72
N PHE A 184 -3.10 -14.45 11.13
CA PHE A 184 -3.58 -13.51 12.13
C PHE A 184 -4.10 -14.28 13.32
N ALA A 185 -3.32 -14.33 14.39
CA ALA A 185 -3.55 -15.30 15.45
C ALA A 185 -3.56 -14.66 16.83
N PHE A 186 -4.51 -15.10 17.67
CA PHE A 186 -4.55 -14.79 19.11
C PHE A 186 -4.10 -16.00 19.95
N TYR A 187 -3.28 -16.88 19.40
CA TYR A 187 -2.81 -18.15 19.97
C TYR A 187 -3.86 -19.26 19.98
N SER A 188 -3.72 -20.22 19.06
CA SER A 188 -4.71 -21.29 18.79
C SER A 188 -6.11 -20.80 18.41
N ASP A 189 -6.25 -19.49 18.21
CA ASP A 189 -7.39 -18.81 17.61
C ASP A 189 -6.84 -18.06 16.40
N ASP A 190 -6.48 -18.84 15.40
CA ASP A 190 -5.69 -18.43 14.24
C ASP A 190 -6.57 -18.32 12.99
N LEU A 191 -6.40 -17.23 12.23
CA LEU A 191 -6.89 -17.10 10.86
C LEU A 191 -5.72 -17.22 9.89
N GLN A 192 -5.84 -18.10 8.90
CA GLN A 192 -4.84 -18.32 7.85
C GLN A 192 -5.31 -17.72 6.51
N SER A 193 -4.40 -17.11 5.75
CA SER A 193 -4.67 -16.64 4.39
C SER A 193 -4.82 -17.78 3.38
N VAL A 194 -5.56 -17.50 2.30
CA VAL A 194 -5.62 -18.32 1.09
C VAL A 194 -4.47 -17.98 0.15
N THR A 195 -4.14 -16.69 -0.02
CA THR A 195 -3.02 -16.26 -0.85
C THR A 195 -1.68 -16.66 -0.25
N THR A 196 -0.75 -17.06 -1.13
CA THR A 196 0.62 -17.43 -0.77
C THR A 196 1.51 -16.19 -0.66
N ALA A 197 2.22 -16.06 0.46
CA ALA A 197 3.27 -15.07 0.66
C ALA A 197 4.43 -15.34 -0.32
N SER A 198 4.56 -14.49 -1.32
CA SER A 198 5.58 -14.62 -2.36
C SER A 198 6.87 -13.93 -1.94
N LEU A 199 8.01 -14.60 -2.15
CA LEU A 199 9.31 -13.99 -1.88
C LEU A 199 9.61 -12.86 -2.88
N ASN A 200 10.43 -11.92 -2.42
CA ASN A 200 11.02 -10.83 -3.19
C ASN A 200 10.01 -9.89 -3.86
N ARG A 201 8.80 -9.80 -3.31
CA ARG A 201 7.76 -8.86 -3.75
C ARG A 201 7.20 -8.06 -2.59
N TRP A 202 7.10 -6.75 -2.76
CA TRP A 202 6.32 -5.91 -1.86
C TRP A 202 4.86 -6.33 -1.94
N THR A 203 4.27 -6.57 -0.77
CA THR A 203 2.87 -6.94 -0.59
C THR A 203 2.33 -6.09 0.55
N HIS A 204 1.23 -5.37 0.31
CA HIS A 204 0.51 -4.73 1.39
C HIS A 204 -0.33 -5.78 2.10
N VAL A 205 -0.18 -5.91 3.41
CA VAL A 205 -1.00 -6.79 4.24
C VAL A 205 -1.72 -5.97 5.29
N ALA A 206 -3.00 -6.25 5.50
CA ALA A 206 -3.77 -5.66 6.60
C ALA A 206 -4.52 -6.75 7.37
N PHE A 207 -4.50 -6.64 8.69
CA PHE A 207 -5.08 -7.57 9.65
C PHE A 207 -6.07 -6.80 10.50
N VAL A 208 -7.35 -7.07 10.30
CA VAL A 208 -8.44 -6.29 10.90
C VAL A 208 -9.21 -7.17 11.88
N PHE A 209 -9.34 -6.71 13.12
CA PHE A 209 -10.19 -7.33 14.12
C PHE A 209 -11.35 -6.40 14.51
N TYR A 210 -12.57 -6.86 14.30
CA TYR A 210 -13.78 -6.16 14.74
C TYR A 210 -14.35 -6.84 15.98
N ALA A 211 -14.08 -6.28 17.16
CA ALA A 211 -14.30 -6.95 18.44
C ALA A 211 -15.78 -7.21 18.77
N SER A 212 -16.70 -6.31 18.41
CA SER A 212 -18.14 -6.46 18.74
C SER A 212 -18.77 -7.72 18.16
N ILE A 213 -18.24 -8.19 17.02
CA ILE A 213 -18.68 -9.39 16.31
C ILE A 213 -17.58 -10.45 16.19
N ARG A 214 -16.44 -10.25 16.89
CA ARG A 214 -15.23 -11.09 16.83
C ARG A 214 -14.75 -11.42 15.41
N LYS A 215 -14.89 -10.48 14.48
CA LYS A 215 -14.53 -10.75 13.08
C LYS A 215 -13.03 -10.51 12.88
N GLN A 216 -12.28 -11.56 12.55
CA GLN A 216 -10.90 -11.48 12.06
C GLN A 216 -10.91 -11.48 10.54
N MET A 217 -10.09 -10.60 9.93
CA MET A 217 -9.96 -10.48 8.49
C MET A 217 -8.49 -10.27 8.11
N ILE A 218 -8.08 -10.87 6.99
CA ILE A 218 -6.79 -10.66 6.34
C ILE A 218 -7.09 -10.05 4.97
N TYR A 219 -6.45 -8.91 4.67
CA TYR A 219 -6.45 -8.28 3.37
C TYR A 219 -5.04 -8.33 2.78
N ILE A 220 -4.95 -8.59 1.48
CA ILE A 220 -3.70 -8.68 0.73
C ILE A 220 -3.82 -7.79 -0.50
N ASN A 221 -2.89 -6.86 -0.66
CA ASN A 221 -2.89 -5.82 -1.70
C ASN A 221 -4.24 -5.10 -1.80
N GLY A 222 -4.85 -4.80 -0.66
CA GLY A 222 -6.09 -4.03 -0.60
C GLY A 222 -7.38 -4.85 -0.66
N VAL A 223 -7.28 -6.14 -1.01
CA VAL A 223 -8.45 -7.01 -1.24
C VAL A 223 -8.60 -8.00 -0.09
N LEU A 224 -9.83 -8.24 0.36
CA LEU A 224 -10.12 -9.25 1.39
C LEU A 224 -9.71 -10.64 0.88
N ASP A 225 -8.79 -11.30 1.60
CA ASP A 225 -8.31 -12.63 1.27
C ASP A 225 -9.03 -13.71 2.08
N GLN A 226 -9.19 -13.49 3.39
CA GLN A 226 -9.88 -14.44 4.27
C GLN A 226 -10.50 -13.74 5.47
N SER A 227 -11.59 -14.31 5.98
CA SER A 227 -12.19 -13.86 7.23
C SER A 227 -12.85 -14.98 8.01
N ARG A 228 -12.95 -14.83 9.33
CA ARG A 228 -13.73 -15.73 10.19
C ARG A 228 -14.22 -15.03 11.45
N THR A 229 -15.09 -15.70 12.18
CA THR A 229 -15.41 -15.33 13.56
C THR A 229 -14.40 -16.01 14.48
N ALA A 230 -13.65 -15.22 15.24
CA ALA A 230 -12.73 -15.71 16.26
C ALA A 230 -13.51 -16.28 17.46
N SER A 231 -12.87 -17.20 18.19
CA SER A 231 -13.43 -17.78 19.41
C SER A 231 -13.53 -16.74 20.54
N GLY A 232 -12.61 -15.78 20.55
CA GLY A 232 -12.55 -14.70 21.53
C GLY A 232 -12.10 -13.36 20.97
N VAL A 233 -11.87 -12.42 21.88
CA VAL A 233 -11.19 -11.15 21.64
C VAL A 233 -9.76 -11.28 22.15
N LEU A 234 -8.82 -10.51 21.60
CA LEU A 234 -7.47 -10.44 22.15
C LEU A 234 -7.54 -9.92 23.60
N LYS A 235 -6.89 -10.63 24.53
CA LYS A 235 -6.88 -10.36 25.99
C LYS A 235 -5.50 -9.95 26.51
N ALA A 236 -4.47 -9.98 25.67
CA ALA A 236 -3.10 -9.62 26.04
C ALA A 236 -3.03 -8.23 26.68
N SER A 237 -2.77 -8.18 28.00
CA SER A 237 -2.84 -6.95 28.81
C SER A 237 -1.48 -6.41 29.26
N SER A 238 -0.39 -7.01 28.78
CA SER A 238 0.98 -6.64 29.13
C SER A 238 1.98 -7.18 28.10
N GLY A 239 3.26 -6.90 28.32
CA GLY A 239 4.36 -7.37 27.47
C GLY A 239 4.71 -6.37 26.37
N ASN A 240 5.91 -6.53 25.83
CA ASN A 240 6.39 -5.67 24.75
C ASN A 240 5.68 -6.01 23.45
N PHE A 241 5.32 -4.98 22.69
CA PHE A 241 5.02 -5.16 21.28
C PHE A 241 6.34 -5.31 20.52
N THR A 242 6.36 -6.22 19.56
CA THR A 242 7.57 -6.63 18.84
C THR A 242 7.35 -6.57 17.34
N ILE A 243 8.39 -6.21 16.61
CA ILE A 243 8.42 -6.15 15.15
C ILE A 243 9.60 -7.01 14.67
N GLY A 244 9.35 -7.91 13.73
CA GLY A 244 10.34 -8.84 13.19
C GLY A 244 10.64 -10.06 14.08
N THR A 245 9.93 -10.21 15.21
CA THR A 245 10.05 -11.36 16.14
C THR A 245 8.77 -11.52 16.95
N ASN A 246 8.71 -12.57 17.79
CA ASN A 246 7.67 -12.75 18.79
C ASN A 246 8.24 -13.46 20.04
N LEU A 247 8.14 -12.87 21.23
CA LEU A 247 8.89 -13.37 22.40
C LEU A 247 8.51 -14.76 22.90
N ARG A 248 7.28 -15.25 22.63
CA ARG A 248 6.75 -16.48 23.25
C ARG A 248 6.12 -17.48 22.27
N VAL A 249 6.36 -17.29 20.96
CA VAL A 249 5.84 -18.19 19.91
C VAL A 249 7.01 -18.83 19.17
N ARG A 250 7.20 -20.15 19.36
CA ARG A 250 8.18 -20.97 18.61
C ARG A 250 9.60 -20.36 18.54
N THR A 251 10.04 -19.69 19.60
CA THR A 251 11.40 -19.18 19.74
C THR A 251 12.41 -20.33 19.90
N PRO A 252 13.63 -20.24 19.33
CA PRO A 252 14.24 -19.08 18.67
C PRO A 252 13.95 -18.94 17.16
N ASN A 253 13.09 -19.76 16.56
CA ASN A 253 12.97 -19.92 15.10
C ASN A 253 11.80 -19.12 14.51
N ASN A 254 11.62 -17.89 14.95
CA ASN A 254 10.48 -17.06 14.57
C ASN A 254 10.84 -15.66 14.06
N SER A 255 12.13 -15.37 13.89
CA SER A 255 12.62 -14.09 13.40
C SER A 255 12.27 -13.90 11.91
N PHE A 256 11.87 -12.68 11.56
CA PHE A 256 11.54 -12.30 10.19
C PHE A 256 12.80 -12.18 9.32
N GLN A 257 12.68 -12.58 8.05
CA GLN A 257 13.73 -12.46 7.04
C GLN A 257 13.18 -11.67 5.84
N GLY A 258 13.48 -10.37 5.79
CA GLY A 258 12.94 -9.49 4.75
C GLY A 258 12.84 -8.04 5.20
N TYR A 259 11.93 -7.31 4.57
CA TYR A 259 11.74 -5.88 4.74
C TYR A 259 10.33 -5.55 5.20
N ILE A 260 10.19 -4.59 6.11
CA ILE A 260 8.91 -4.03 6.57
C ILE A 260 8.97 -2.51 6.41
N ASP A 261 7.89 -1.93 5.90
CA ASP A 261 7.73 -0.51 5.60
C ASP A 261 6.30 -0.06 5.92
N GLN A 262 6.15 1.22 6.30
CA GLN A 262 4.87 1.86 6.63
C GLN A 262 4.00 1.03 7.61
N LEU A 263 4.59 0.51 8.70
CA LEU A 263 3.85 -0.29 9.68
C LEU A 263 2.93 0.61 10.52
N SER A 264 1.63 0.37 10.44
CA SER A 264 0.61 1.12 11.18
C SER A 264 -0.20 0.21 12.11
N ILE A 265 -0.49 0.71 13.31
CA ILE A 265 -1.41 0.12 14.28
C ILE A 265 -2.53 1.12 14.55
N ASN A 266 -3.77 0.70 14.33
CA ASN A 266 -4.95 1.55 14.47
C ASN A 266 -5.91 0.93 15.49
N GLY A 267 -6.43 1.73 16.41
CA GLY A 267 -7.45 1.36 17.41
C GLY A 267 -8.87 1.30 16.88
N ARG A 268 -9.02 1.04 15.57
CA ARG A 268 -10.31 0.95 14.88
C ARG A 268 -10.26 -0.07 13.75
N VAL A 269 -11.45 -0.41 13.25
CA VAL A 269 -11.64 -1.16 12.01
C VAL A 269 -11.45 -0.20 10.85
N LYS A 270 -10.39 -0.37 10.04
CA LYS A 270 -10.31 0.29 8.73
C LYS A 270 -11.31 -0.36 7.79
N SER A 271 -11.99 0.44 6.98
CA SER A 271 -12.90 -0.06 5.93
C SER A 271 -12.11 -0.73 4.80
N SER A 272 -12.80 -1.55 4.00
CA SER A 272 -12.19 -2.16 2.81
C SER A 272 -11.70 -1.11 1.80
N CYS A 273 -12.39 0.03 1.69
CA CYS A 273 -12.00 1.12 0.80
C CYS A 273 -10.71 1.81 1.26
N GLU A 274 -10.59 2.14 2.55
CA GLU A 274 -9.34 2.70 3.10
C GLU A 274 -8.16 1.74 2.90
N ILE A 275 -8.36 0.44 3.15
CA ILE A 275 -7.30 -0.57 2.97
C ILE A 275 -6.93 -0.72 1.49
N LEU A 276 -7.90 -0.69 0.58
CA LEU A 276 -7.67 -0.72 -0.86
C LEU A 276 -6.88 0.50 -1.33
N GLU A 277 -7.21 1.69 -0.85
CA GLU A 277 -6.53 2.92 -1.20
C GLU A 277 -5.09 2.94 -0.69
N ILE A 278 -4.85 2.57 0.57
CA ILE A 278 -3.49 2.45 1.12
C ILE A 278 -2.65 1.49 0.27
N ALA A 279 -3.24 0.39 -0.21
CA ALA A 279 -2.54 -0.62 -0.99
C ALA A 279 -2.31 -0.27 -2.47
N THR A 280 -3.13 0.61 -3.07
CA THR A 280 -3.17 0.79 -4.54
C THR A 280 -2.98 2.23 -5.01
N LEU A 281 -3.27 3.22 -4.18
CA LEU A 281 -3.12 4.62 -4.54
C LEU A 281 -1.64 4.98 -4.56
N SER A 282 -1.08 5.16 -5.75
CA SER A 282 0.33 5.56 -5.88
C SER A 282 0.57 6.99 -5.42
N GLY A 283 -0.34 7.93 -5.68
CA GLY A 283 -0.25 9.31 -5.20
C GLY A 283 -1.52 10.09 -5.53
N HIS A 284 -1.81 11.11 -4.74
CA HIS A 284 -3.00 11.96 -4.91
C HIS A 284 -2.68 13.42 -4.66
N PHE A 285 -2.84 14.25 -5.68
CA PHE A 285 -2.45 15.66 -5.64
C PHE A 285 -3.70 16.53 -5.82
N LYS A 286 -4.08 17.25 -4.75
CA LYS A 286 -5.24 18.15 -4.76
C LYS A 286 -4.93 19.50 -5.41
N PHE A 287 -3.67 19.92 -5.34
CA PHE A 287 -3.21 21.24 -5.81
C PHE A 287 -3.87 22.44 -5.11
N ASP A 288 -4.34 22.25 -3.88
CA ASP A 288 -4.87 23.32 -3.04
C ASP A 288 -3.74 24.15 -2.43
N VAL A 289 -3.96 25.46 -2.23
CA VAL A 289 -2.96 26.46 -1.79
C VAL A 289 -2.30 26.13 -0.45
N ALA A 290 -3.00 25.39 0.41
CA ALA A 290 -2.45 24.95 1.70
C ALA A 290 -1.27 23.98 1.53
N SER A 291 -1.26 23.21 0.45
CA SER A 291 -0.30 22.13 0.23
C SER A 291 -0.18 21.75 -1.26
N PRO A 292 0.15 22.70 -2.16
CA PRO A 292 0.03 22.50 -3.60
C PRO A 292 0.99 21.45 -4.16
N LEU A 293 2.05 21.14 -3.40
CA LEU A 293 3.10 20.18 -3.76
C LEU A 293 3.04 18.90 -2.91
N SER A 294 2.11 18.78 -1.97
CA SER A 294 2.05 17.62 -1.08
C SER A 294 1.19 16.51 -1.69
N ASP A 295 1.68 15.28 -1.56
CA ASP A 295 0.85 14.10 -1.73
C ASP A 295 -0.19 14.03 -0.59
N SER A 296 -1.46 14.04 -0.98
CA SER A 296 -2.61 13.82 -0.09
C SER A 296 -2.98 12.33 0.01
N GLY A 297 -2.23 11.45 -0.66
CA GLY A 297 -2.33 10.01 -0.57
C GLY A 297 -1.44 9.41 0.53
N PRO A 298 -1.34 8.08 0.60
CA PRO A 298 -0.66 7.36 1.68
C PRO A 298 0.87 7.42 1.60
N ASN A 299 1.44 7.77 0.43
CA ASN A 299 2.86 7.50 0.16
C ASN A 299 3.77 8.73 0.36
N SER A 300 3.22 9.87 0.80
CA SER A 300 3.99 11.09 1.08
C SER A 300 4.97 11.47 -0.04
N ILE A 301 4.56 11.32 -1.30
CA ILE A 301 5.44 11.54 -2.47
C ILE A 301 5.96 12.98 -2.49
N THR A 302 7.28 13.09 -2.69
CA THR A 302 7.94 14.38 -2.93
C THR A 302 7.68 14.87 -4.35
N SER A 303 7.22 16.11 -4.47
CA SER A 303 7.06 16.79 -5.76
C SER A 303 7.88 18.08 -5.84
N ILE A 304 8.21 18.47 -7.07
CA ILE A 304 8.83 19.75 -7.40
C ILE A 304 8.02 20.39 -8.52
N ALA A 305 7.93 21.73 -8.50
CA ALA A 305 7.25 22.47 -9.55
C ALA A 305 7.94 23.79 -9.84
N SER A 306 7.77 24.30 -11.04
CA SER A 306 8.31 25.60 -11.48
C SER A 306 7.31 26.32 -12.35
N ASN A 307 7.31 27.66 -12.26
CA ASN A 307 6.45 28.56 -13.04
C ASN A 307 4.98 28.09 -13.09
N TYR A 308 4.37 27.88 -11.93
CA TYR A 308 2.98 27.49 -11.78
C TYR A 308 2.19 28.53 -11.00
N LEU A 309 0.87 28.53 -11.17
CA LEU A 309 -0.08 29.32 -10.38
C LEU A 309 -1.13 28.38 -9.76
N ILE A 310 -1.66 28.76 -8.60
CA ILE A 310 -2.85 28.11 -8.03
C ILE A 310 -4.06 28.99 -8.35
N ILE A 311 -5.04 28.43 -9.05
CA ILE A 311 -6.26 29.11 -9.52
C ILE A 311 -7.50 28.35 -9.06
N SER A 312 -8.69 28.88 -9.31
CA SER A 312 -9.94 28.13 -9.10
C SER A 312 -9.98 26.88 -10.01
N GLY A 313 -10.25 25.73 -9.41
CA GLY A 313 -10.27 24.43 -10.09
C GLY A 313 -11.67 23.85 -10.25
N HIS A 314 -11.74 22.65 -10.84
CA HIS A 314 -13.00 21.89 -10.91
C HIS A 314 -13.55 21.56 -9.51
N LYS A 315 -12.66 21.26 -8.56
CA LYS A 315 -12.97 21.10 -7.13
C LYS A 315 -11.96 21.94 -6.36
N ASN A 316 -12.44 22.90 -5.58
CA ASN A 316 -11.59 23.88 -4.87
C ASN A 316 -10.64 24.63 -5.83
N GLN A 317 -9.35 24.32 -5.79
CA GLN A 317 -8.31 24.97 -6.56
C GLN A 317 -7.65 23.99 -7.55
N ALA A 318 -6.83 24.52 -8.46
CA ALA A 318 -6.08 23.76 -9.44
C ALA A 318 -4.70 24.39 -9.67
N ILE A 319 -3.74 23.56 -10.05
CA ILE A 319 -2.44 24.01 -10.55
C ILE A 319 -2.56 24.38 -12.03
N SER A 320 -2.07 25.57 -12.38
CA SER A 320 -2.05 26.11 -13.75
C SER A 320 -0.62 26.30 -14.22
N PHE A 321 -0.40 26.04 -15.51
CA PHE A 321 0.90 26.09 -16.17
C PHE A 321 0.86 27.10 -17.33
N SER A 322 1.93 27.86 -17.52
CA SER A 322 1.99 28.91 -18.55
C SER A 322 2.27 28.40 -19.96
N GLY A 323 2.54 27.09 -20.12
CA GLY A 323 2.98 26.50 -21.39
C GLY A 323 4.45 26.77 -21.74
N ALA A 324 5.16 27.59 -20.96
CA ALA A 324 6.61 27.75 -21.09
C ALA A 324 7.33 26.42 -20.83
N SER A 325 8.47 26.18 -21.47
CA SER A 325 9.27 24.96 -21.25
C SER A 325 9.81 24.81 -19.83
N THR A 326 9.76 25.89 -19.05
CA THR A 326 10.14 25.95 -17.64
C THR A 326 8.95 25.81 -16.69
N SER A 327 7.72 25.66 -17.21
CA SER A 327 6.50 25.47 -16.43
C SER A 327 6.22 23.97 -16.32
N TYR A 328 6.34 23.42 -15.11
CA TYR A 328 6.17 21.99 -14.89
C TYR A 328 5.79 21.65 -13.45
N TYR A 329 5.23 20.45 -13.30
CA TYR A 329 5.09 19.73 -12.04
C TYR A 329 5.66 18.33 -12.23
N GLN A 330 6.50 17.90 -11.31
CA GLN A 330 7.20 16.62 -11.39
C GLN A 330 7.14 15.92 -10.05
N VAL A 331 6.77 14.64 -10.10
CA VAL A 331 6.82 13.71 -8.97
C VAL A 331 7.93 12.70 -9.19
N SER A 332 8.61 12.33 -8.12
CA SER A 332 9.70 11.35 -8.16
C SER A 332 9.44 10.23 -7.15
N ASN A 333 10.09 9.08 -7.33
CA ASN A 333 10.04 7.95 -6.40
C ASN A 333 8.63 7.37 -6.18
N VAL A 334 7.81 7.34 -7.23
CA VAL A 334 6.47 6.74 -7.15
C VAL A 334 6.62 5.22 -7.08
N ALA A 335 6.38 4.64 -5.91
CA ALA A 335 6.66 3.23 -5.54
C ALA A 335 6.21 2.20 -6.58
N SER A 336 5.03 2.42 -7.18
CA SER A 336 4.34 1.47 -8.07
C SER A 336 4.42 1.87 -9.55
N PHE A 337 5.00 3.02 -9.88
CA PHE A 337 4.98 3.57 -11.24
C PHE A 337 6.32 3.32 -11.95
N GLY A 338 6.28 2.67 -13.11
CA GLY A 338 7.48 2.33 -13.88
C GLY A 338 8.08 0.94 -13.60
N THR A 339 7.39 0.11 -12.82
CA THR A 339 7.65 -1.32 -12.68
C THR A 339 7.26 -2.05 -13.97
N THR A 340 8.11 -2.95 -14.44
CA THR A 340 7.86 -3.68 -15.70
C THR A 340 6.65 -4.59 -15.57
N ASN A 341 5.75 -4.53 -16.55
CA ASN A 341 4.53 -5.33 -16.64
C ASN A 341 3.52 -5.11 -15.51
N GLN A 342 3.55 -3.96 -14.83
CA GLN A 342 2.50 -3.56 -13.88
C GLN A 342 1.49 -2.63 -14.57
N SER A 343 0.21 -3.01 -14.56
CA SER A 343 -0.88 -2.14 -14.98
C SER A 343 -1.04 -0.98 -14.02
N PHE A 344 -1.34 0.21 -14.56
CA PHE A 344 -1.63 1.42 -13.78
C PHE A 344 -2.76 2.20 -14.44
N SER A 345 -3.37 3.10 -13.66
CA SER A 345 -4.34 4.08 -14.16
C SER A 345 -4.00 5.45 -13.58
N ILE A 346 -4.20 6.49 -14.37
CA ILE A 346 -4.11 7.88 -13.93
C ILE A 346 -5.45 8.55 -14.28
N SER A 347 -6.00 9.33 -13.34
CA SER A 347 -7.21 10.11 -13.55
C SER A 347 -7.02 11.52 -13.01
N PHE A 348 -7.38 12.54 -13.79
CA PHE A 348 -7.40 13.93 -13.36
C PHE A 348 -8.37 14.76 -14.19
N TRP A 349 -8.81 15.88 -13.63
CA TRP A 349 -9.50 16.93 -14.34
C TRP A 349 -8.48 17.82 -15.06
N ILE A 350 -8.70 18.11 -16.34
CA ILE A 350 -7.85 19.02 -17.12
C ILE A 350 -8.72 20.07 -17.83
N GLN A 351 -8.25 21.31 -17.82
CA GLN A 351 -8.82 22.43 -18.55
C GLN A 351 -7.75 23.04 -19.46
N PRO A 352 -7.65 22.60 -20.72
CA PRO A 352 -6.74 23.22 -21.69
C PRO A 352 -7.10 24.69 -21.92
N GLN A 353 -6.11 25.58 -21.82
CA GLN A 353 -6.26 27.01 -22.13
C GLN A 353 -5.65 27.30 -23.51
N ILE A 354 -6.21 28.29 -24.20
CA ILE A 354 -5.62 28.81 -25.44
C ILE A 354 -4.60 29.86 -25.02
N LEU A 355 -3.38 29.76 -25.54
CA LEU A 355 -2.32 30.76 -25.36
C LEU A 355 -2.67 32.09 -26.04
#